data_AF-A0AA40DTZ7-F1
#
_entry.id   AF-A0AA40DTZ7-F1
#
_cell.length_a   1.000
_cell.length_b   1.000
_cell.length_c   1.000
_cell.angle_alpha   90.00
_cell.angle_beta   90.00
_cell.angle_gamma   90.00
#
_symmetry.space_group_name_H-M   'P 1'
#
loop_
_entity.id
_entity.type
_entity.pdbx_description
1 polymer ?
#
loop_
_entity_poly.entity_id
_entity_poly.type
_entity_poly.pdbx_seq_one_letter_code
_entity_poly.pdbx_strand_id
1 'polypeptide(L)'
;MRRILPRDLHLRPLGEITRSWAKLEAAELSPPNLLVCFDAFGTLFRPREPIAQTYLRKALECGAPPAQLNVDLVNSSFRVAFSRNSETYPNYGRASGMRTNEWWTKVIHDTFRPLLAPHDTVPVDLAPKLFAHFATDAGYLPAATPLPSLLAALRPPRPGGGPRVVTGVLTNSDDRVPGILASLRVRVSPLRAGFTPPPDEIAAHRPCHVDFCALSYDVGATKPDPGVFRAAEGLAAAAVTAGEGEQDGLGRWTGGKWEGMARDWVIGDWVRVYVGDEKGKDVKGALAAGWNAVLIDPEGTSGIVKGLGDGHLRRLSECFAWPAVLAAGGEEPVVLRAKSLSDVLKWLAPS
;
A
#
# COMPACT_ATOMS: atom_id res chain seq x y z
N MET A 1 29.03 9.71 -30.02
CA MET A 1 29.56 8.36 -30.34
C MET A 1 28.82 7.33 -29.51
N ARG A 2 27.98 6.51 -30.15
CA ARG A 2 27.23 5.43 -29.50
C ARG A 2 28.19 4.32 -29.10
N ARG A 3 28.28 3.99 -27.80
CA ARG A 3 28.93 2.74 -27.35
C ARG A 3 27.88 1.64 -27.39
N ILE A 4 28.04 0.75 -28.37
CA ILE A 4 27.31 -0.51 -28.52
C ILE A 4 27.78 -1.42 -27.38
N LEU A 5 26.87 -1.88 -26.52
CA LEU A 5 27.17 -2.94 -25.54
C LEU A 5 27.23 -4.29 -26.27
N PRO A 6 28.19 -5.18 -25.94
CA PRO A 6 28.35 -6.46 -26.63
C PRO A 6 27.16 -7.40 -26.33
N ARG A 7 26.81 -8.23 -27.32
CA ARG A 7 25.59 -9.05 -27.37
C ARG A 7 25.68 -10.41 -26.68
N ASP A 8 26.73 -10.70 -25.92
CA ASP A 8 27.01 -12.06 -25.47
C ASP A 8 27.02 -12.17 -23.94
N LEU A 9 25.84 -12.40 -23.35
CA LEU A 9 25.73 -12.82 -21.95
C LEU A 9 25.38 -14.31 -21.91
N HIS A 10 26.41 -15.13 -22.12
CA HIS A 10 26.38 -16.52 -21.69
C HIS A 10 26.27 -16.57 -20.16
N LEU A 11 25.30 -17.34 -19.66
CA LEU A 11 25.09 -17.64 -18.25
C LEU A 11 26.41 -18.08 -17.60
N ARG A 12 27.02 -17.21 -16.78
CA ARG A 12 28.17 -17.58 -15.97
C ARG A 12 27.71 -18.18 -14.64
N PRO A 13 28.41 -19.20 -14.09
CA PRO A 13 28.10 -19.78 -12.80
C PRO A 13 28.22 -18.73 -11.67
N LEU A 14 27.24 -18.74 -10.75
CA LEU A 14 27.09 -17.82 -9.61
C LEU A 14 28.34 -17.63 -8.72
N GLY A 15 29.29 -18.56 -8.74
CA GLY A 15 30.47 -18.55 -7.88
C GLY A 15 31.57 -17.53 -8.25
N GLU A 16 31.61 -17.05 -9.50
CA GLU A 16 32.64 -16.07 -9.93
C GLU A 16 32.18 -14.61 -9.74
N ILE A 17 30.87 -14.37 -9.62
CA ILE A 17 30.32 -13.01 -9.46
C ILE A 17 30.57 -12.48 -8.05
N THR A 18 30.71 -13.34 -7.04
CA THR A 18 30.78 -12.94 -5.62
C THR A 18 32.09 -12.28 -5.20
N ARG A 19 33.21 -12.48 -5.92
CA ARG A 19 34.52 -11.92 -5.53
C ARG A 19 34.79 -10.50 -6.06
N SER A 20 33.99 -10.01 -7.02
CA SER A 20 34.25 -8.71 -7.66
C SER A 20 33.59 -7.51 -6.95
N TRP A 21 32.58 -7.74 -6.11
CA TRP A 21 31.82 -6.65 -5.47
C TRP A 21 32.41 -6.17 -4.15
N ALA A 22 33.22 -7.00 -3.48
CA ALA A 22 33.95 -6.60 -2.26
C ALA A 22 35.03 -5.51 -2.51
N LYS A 23 35.26 -5.12 -3.78
CA LYS A 23 36.21 -4.09 -4.20
C LYS A 23 35.56 -2.81 -4.73
N LEU A 24 34.23 -2.75 -4.85
CA LEU A 24 33.55 -1.50 -5.18
C LEU A 24 33.30 -0.77 -3.87
N GLU A 25 34.21 0.14 -3.53
CA GLU A 25 34.02 1.07 -2.43
C GLU A 25 32.66 1.77 -2.57
N ALA A 26 31.95 1.93 -1.46
CA ALA A 26 30.61 2.49 -1.35
C ALA A 26 30.46 3.95 -1.89
N ALA A 27 31.50 4.50 -2.52
CA ALA A 27 31.58 5.83 -3.10
C ALA A 27 31.25 5.90 -4.60
N GLU A 28 31.21 4.78 -5.34
CA GLU A 28 31.09 4.81 -6.82
C GLU A 28 29.75 4.34 -7.41
N LEU A 29 28.79 3.85 -6.61
CA LEU A 29 27.46 3.49 -7.13
C LEU A 29 26.49 4.64 -6.93
N SER A 30 25.97 5.19 -8.04
CA SER A 30 24.82 6.10 -7.98
C SER A 30 23.67 5.41 -7.24
N PRO A 31 22.99 6.08 -6.30
CA PRO A 31 21.91 5.46 -5.54
C PRO A 31 20.85 4.89 -6.50
N PRO A 32 20.32 3.68 -6.25
CA PRO A 32 19.37 3.05 -7.16
C PRO A 32 18.03 3.78 -7.12
N ASN A 33 17.25 3.62 -8.18
CA ASN A 33 15.85 4.03 -8.18
C ASN A 33 15.06 3.22 -7.13
N LEU A 34 14.02 3.82 -6.57
CA LEU A 34 13.23 3.31 -5.45
C LEU A 34 11.76 3.27 -5.80
N LEU A 35 11.16 2.09 -5.67
CA LEU A 35 9.72 1.89 -5.59
C LEU A 35 9.38 1.62 -4.13
N VAL A 36 8.66 2.55 -3.50
CA VAL A 36 8.13 2.38 -2.15
C VAL A 36 6.61 2.30 -2.21
N CYS A 37 6.04 1.26 -1.61
CA CYS A 37 4.60 1.12 -1.44
C CYS A 37 4.23 1.06 0.04
N PHE A 38 3.12 1.68 0.39
CA PHE A 38 2.59 1.72 1.75
C PHE A 38 1.26 0.98 1.82
N ASP A 39 1.02 0.28 2.93
CA ASP A 39 -0.35 -0.02 3.33
C ASP A 39 -1.11 1.27 3.71
N ALA A 40 -2.43 1.21 3.73
CA ALA A 40 -3.29 2.36 3.98
C ALA A 40 -3.75 2.45 5.44
N PHE A 41 -4.74 1.64 5.81
CA PHE A 41 -5.29 1.61 7.17
C PHE A 41 -4.27 1.02 8.14
N GLY A 42 -4.03 1.68 9.28
CA GLY A 42 -3.00 1.26 10.26
C GLY A 42 -1.60 1.81 9.95
N THR A 43 -1.32 2.09 8.68
CA THR A 43 -0.01 2.57 8.21
C THR A 43 0.01 4.05 7.82
N LEU A 44 -0.77 4.48 6.80
CA LEU A 44 -0.84 5.89 6.35
C LEU A 44 -1.88 6.70 7.13
N PHE A 45 -2.98 6.08 7.53
CA PHE A 45 -4.02 6.68 8.34
C PHE A 45 -4.61 5.67 9.31
N ARG A 46 -5.22 6.20 10.38
CA ARG A 46 -5.86 5.42 11.44
C ARG A 46 -7.24 5.99 11.75
N PRO A 47 -8.15 5.19 12.32
CA PRO A 47 -9.47 5.69 12.69
C PRO A 47 -9.32 6.83 13.71
N ARG A 48 -10.17 7.85 13.57
CA ARG A 48 -10.18 9.02 14.48
C ARG A 48 -10.63 8.63 15.88
N GLU A 49 -11.60 7.73 15.95
CA GLU A 49 -12.19 7.17 17.16
C GLU A 49 -12.46 5.68 16.93
N PRO A 50 -12.72 4.88 17.99
CA PRO A 50 -13.10 3.48 17.81
C PRO A 50 -14.30 3.33 16.87
N ILE A 51 -14.19 2.47 15.86
CA ILE A 51 -15.19 2.30 14.78
C ILE A 51 -16.61 2.07 15.34
N ALA A 52 -16.73 1.24 16.39
CA ALA A 52 -18.02 0.93 17.02
C ALA A 52 -18.70 2.17 17.63
N GLN A 53 -17.95 3.16 18.11
CA GLN A 53 -18.52 4.42 18.62
C GLN A 53 -19.15 5.23 17.49
N THR A 54 -18.47 5.35 16.35
CA THR A 54 -19.02 5.98 15.16
C THR A 54 -20.27 5.27 14.66
N TYR A 55 -20.25 3.93 14.63
CA TYR A 55 -21.39 3.10 14.23
C TYR A 55 -22.59 3.35 15.13
N LEU A 56 -22.41 3.28 16.45
CA LEU A 56 -23.47 3.56 17.43
C LEU A 56 -24.04 4.97 17.24
N ARG A 57 -23.17 5.98 17.21
CA ARG A 57 -23.57 7.37 17.07
C ARG A 57 -24.38 7.60 15.79
N LYS A 58 -23.93 7.06 14.65
CA LYS A 58 -24.66 7.17 13.38
C LYS A 58 -25.97 6.40 13.37
N ALA A 59 -26.05 5.25 14.05
CA ALA A 59 -27.31 4.52 14.20
C ALA A 59 -28.35 5.36 14.96
N LEU A 60 -27.95 5.97 16.07
CA LEU A 60 -28.81 6.84 16.87
C LEU A 60 -29.24 8.10 16.08
N GLU A 61 -28.31 8.74 15.36
CA GLU A 61 -28.61 9.86 14.44
C GLU A 61 -29.58 9.47 13.30
N CYS A 62 -29.71 8.19 12.98
CA CYS A 62 -30.67 7.66 12.00
C CYS A 62 -31.97 7.15 12.63
N GLY A 63 -32.17 7.30 13.94
CA GLY A 63 -33.39 6.88 14.64
C GLY A 63 -33.39 5.43 15.09
N ALA A 64 -32.23 4.77 15.20
CA ALA A 64 -32.17 3.45 15.83
C ALA A 64 -32.58 3.54 17.32
N PRO A 65 -33.38 2.58 17.85
CA PRO A 65 -33.84 2.62 19.23
C PRO A 65 -32.68 2.62 20.25
N PRO A 66 -32.56 3.64 21.13
CA PRO A 66 -31.39 3.79 21.99
C PRO A 66 -31.33 2.78 23.14
N ALA A 67 -32.48 2.30 23.63
CA ALA A 67 -32.58 1.54 24.88
C ALA A 67 -31.80 0.21 24.89
N GLN A 68 -31.40 -0.31 23.72
CA GLN A 68 -30.74 -1.61 23.56
C GLN A 68 -29.33 -1.51 23.00
N LEU A 69 -28.87 -0.32 22.61
CA LEU A 69 -27.60 -0.14 21.90
C LEU A 69 -26.52 0.43 22.81
N ASN A 70 -25.36 -0.22 22.83
CA ASN A 70 -24.14 0.32 23.41
C ASN A 70 -22.93 -0.07 22.56
N VAL A 71 -21.78 0.55 22.85
CA VAL A 71 -20.57 0.41 22.05
C VAL A 71 -20.06 -1.03 22.03
N ASP A 72 -20.13 -1.73 23.16
CA ASP A 72 -19.61 -3.10 23.29
C ASP A 72 -20.45 -4.12 22.51
N LEU A 73 -21.77 -3.96 22.53
CA LEU A 73 -22.69 -4.76 21.73
C LEU A 73 -22.47 -4.52 20.23
N VAL A 74 -22.38 -3.26 19.80
CA VAL A 74 -22.12 -2.91 18.40
C VAL A 74 -20.77 -3.47 17.95
N ASN A 75 -19.73 -3.34 18.78
CA ASN A 75 -18.39 -3.85 18.48
C ASN A 75 -18.37 -5.39 18.35
N SER A 76 -19.01 -6.09 19.28
CA SER A 76 -19.08 -7.55 19.27
C SER A 76 -19.85 -8.06 18.06
N SER A 77 -21.01 -7.45 17.78
CA SER A 77 -21.83 -7.80 16.61
C SER A 77 -21.11 -7.47 15.30
N PHE A 78 -20.40 -6.35 15.22
CA PHE A 78 -19.61 -5.97 14.05
C PHE A 78 -18.53 -7.01 13.74
N ARG A 79 -17.80 -7.50 14.75
CA ARG A 79 -16.78 -8.54 14.55
C ARG A 79 -17.36 -9.82 13.96
N VAL A 80 -18.50 -10.26 14.47
CA VAL A 80 -19.21 -11.45 13.96
C VAL A 80 -19.68 -11.21 12.52
N ALA A 81 -20.34 -10.08 12.26
CA ALA A 81 -20.83 -9.71 10.94
C ALA A 81 -19.69 -9.59 9.91
N PHE A 82 -18.60 -8.93 10.28
CA PHE A 82 -17.42 -8.78 9.44
C PHE A 82 -16.79 -10.14 9.11
N SER A 83 -16.49 -10.97 10.12
CA SER A 83 -15.88 -12.31 9.90
C SER A 83 -16.73 -13.16 8.96
N ARG A 84 -18.03 -13.27 9.24
CA ARG A 84 -18.97 -14.05 8.42
C ARG A 84 -19.00 -13.55 6.97
N ASN A 85 -19.07 -12.24 6.76
CA ASN A 85 -19.10 -11.68 5.41
C ASN A 85 -17.75 -11.78 4.71
N SER A 86 -16.62 -11.70 5.42
CA SER A 86 -15.29 -11.92 4.85
C SER A 86 -15.07 -13.37 4.44
N GLU A 87 -15.63 -14.33 5.17
CA GLU A 87 -15.60 -15.75 4.81
C GLU A 87 -16.53 -16.08 3.65
N THR A 88 -17.76 -15.54 3.67
CA THR A 88 -18.78 -15.82 2.65
C THR A 88 -18.48 -15.11 1.33
N TYR A 89 -18.02 -13.85 1.41
CA TYR A 89 -17.79 -12.97 0.28
C TYR A 89 -16.39 -12.32 0.42
N PRO A 90 -15.31 -13.10 0.23
CA PRO A 90 -13.95 -12.61 0.41
C PRO A 90 -13.61 -11.48 -0.57
N ASN A 91 -12.64 -10.64 -0.19
CA ASN A 91 -12.20 -9.47 -0.96
C ASN A 91 -13.39 -8.60 -1.43
N TYR A 92 -14.23 -8.22 -0.45
CA TYR A 92 -15.43 -7.40 -0.66
C TYR A 92 -16.44 -7.99 -1.66
N GLY A 93 -16.49 -9.33 -1.77
CA GLY A 93 -17.41 -10.04 -2.65
C GLY A 93 -17.10 -9.92 -4.14
N ARG A 94 -15.87 -9.51 -4.51
CA ARG A 94 -15.50 -9.29 -5.91
C ARG A 94 -15.73 -10.51 -6.80
N ALA A 95 -15.33 -11.70 -6.35
CA ALA A 95 -15.51 -12.93 -7.12
C ALA A 95 -17.00 -13.29 -7.31
N SER A 96 -17.86 -12.78 -6.44
CA SER A 96 -19.32 -12.94 -6.49
C SER A 96 -20.01 -11.80 -7.25
N GLY A 97 -19.26 -10.88 -7.88
CA GLY A 97 -19.80 -9.74 -8.61
C GLY A 97 -20.37 -8.63 -7.74
N MET A 98 -20.15 -8.66 -6.41
CA MET A 98 -20.60 -7.60 -5.51
C MET A 98 -19.74 -6.36 -5.67
N ARG A 99 -20.38 -5.20 -5.61
CA ARG A 99 -19.70 -3.92 -5.41
C ARG A 99 -19.32 -3.75 -3.94
N THR A 100 -18.26 -2.98 -3.69
CA THR A 100 -17.73 -2.70 -2.34
C THR A 100 -18.79 -2.08 -1.42
N ASN A 101 -19.63 -1.19 -1.94
CA ASN A 101 -20.73 -0.57 -1.21
C ASN A 101 -21.83 -1.57 -0.81
N GLU A 102 -22.14 -2.55 -1.66
CA GLU A 102 -23.11 -3.61 -1.36
C GLU A 102 -22.58 -4.51 -0.23
N TRP A 103 -21.29 -4.87 -0.31
CA TRP A 103 -20.62 -5.67 0.71
C TRP A 103 -20.63 -4.97 2.07
N TRP A 104 -20.24 -3.68 2.12
CA TRP A 104 -20.26 -2.91 3.36
C TRP A 104 -21.66 -2.66 3.89
N THR A 105 -22.64 -2.43 3.02
CA THR A 105 -24.06 -2.31 3.43
C THR A 105 -24.50 -3.59 4.12
N LYS A 106 -24.16 -4.76 3.55
CA LYS A 106 -24.46 -6.05 4.16
C LYS A 106 -23.82 -6.20 5.54
N VAL A 107 -22.55 -5.87 5.70
CA VAL A 107 -21.87 -5.91 7.01
C VAL A 107 -22.55 -5.01 8.03
N ILE A 108 -22.92 -3.79 7.64
CA ILE A 108 -23.61 -2.83 8.52
C ILE A 108 -24.98 -3.38 8.94
N HIS A 109 -25.78 -3.89 8.00
CA HIS A 109 -27.07 -4.50 8.31
C HIS A 109 -26.94 -5.72 9.22
N ASP A 110 -25.97 -6.61 8.95
CA ASP A 110 -25.72 -7.81 9.74
C ASP A 110 -25.17 -7.45 11.14
N THR A 111 -24.53 -6.28 11.30
CA THR A 111 -24.10 -5.76 12.61
C THR A 111 -25.28 -5.35 13.48
N PHE A 112 -26.26 -4.64 12.93
CA PHE A 112 -27.35 -4.06 13.72
C PHE A 112 -28.56 -4.98 13.86
N ARG A 113 -28.87 -5.82 12.88
CA ARG A 113 -30.06 -6.68 12.90
C ARG A 113 -30.20 -7.53 14.18
N PRO A 114 -29.15 -8.15 14.74
CA PRO A 114 -29.27 -8.93 15.98
C PRO A 114 -29.48 -8.07 17.23
N LEU A 115 -29.27 -6.75 17.14
CA LEU A 115 -29.33 -5.80 18.24
C LEU A 115 -30.66 -5.02 18.29
N LEU A 116 -31.58 -5.34 17.38
CA LEU A 116 -32.89 -4.69 17.24
C LEU A 116 -34.01 -5.66 17.61
N ALA A 117 -35.16 -5.12 18.04
CA ALA A 117 -36.34 -5.94 18.28
C ALA A 117 -36.83 -6.58 16.97
N PRO A 118 -37.56 -7.71 17.02
CA PRO A 118 -37.98 -8.44 15.81
C PRO A 118 -38.76 -7.63 14.76
N HIS A 119 -39.44 -6.55 15.18
CA HIS A 119 -40.22 -5.67 14.31
C HIS A 119 -39.45 -4.42 13.87
N ASP A 120 -38.31 -4.14 14.49
CA ASP A 120 -37.48 -3.00 14.14
C ASP A 120 -36.61 -3.33 12.94
N THR A 121 -36.34 -2.32 12.12
CA THR A 121 -35.48 -2.44 10.95
C THR A 121 -34.23 -1.59 11.13
N VAL A 122 -33.13 -2.02 10.52
CA VAL A 122 -31.92 -1.20 10.45
C VAL A 122 -32.26 0.05 9.63
N PRO A 123 -32.02 1.28 10.16
CA PRO A 123 -32.37 2.50 9.44
C PRO A 123 -31.73 2.53 8.04
N VAL A 124 -32.53 2.84 7.02
CA VAL A 124 -32.09 2.81 5.60
C VAL A 124 -30.92 3.75 5.32
N ASP A 125 -30.85 4.88 6.02
CA ASP A 125 -29.80 5.89 5.85
C ASP A 125 -28.50 5.55 6.58
N LEU A 126 -28.49 4.52 7.44
CA LEU A 126 -27.33 4.20 8.26
C LEU A 126 -26.11 3.82 7.42
N ALA A 127 -26.26 2.89 6.48
CA ALA A 127 -25.16 2.47 5.63
C ALA A 127 -24.63 3.61 4.75
N PRO A 128 -25.47 4.39 4.03
CA PRO A 128 -25.03 5.59 3.33
C PRO A 128 -24.28 6.61 4.19
N LYS A 129 -24.78 6.93 5.40
CA LYS A 129 -24.13 7.90 6.31
C LYS A 129 -22.78 7.39 6.82
N LEU A 130 -22.68 6.10 7.16
CA LEU A 130 -21.41 5.49 7.56
C LEU A 130 -20.42 5.45 6.40
N PHE A 131 -20.88 5.11 5.19
CA PHE A 131 -20.03 5.10 4.01
C PHE A 131 -19.45 6.48 3.71
N ALA A 132 -20.29 7.53 3.75
CA ALA A 132 -19.85 8.91 3.56
C ALA A 132 -18.84 9.35 4.64
N HIS A 133 -19.07 8.99 5.90
CA HIS A 133 -18.17 9.32 7.00
C HIS A 133 -16.79 8.63 6.87
N PHE A 134 -16.78 7.34 6.52
CA PHE A 134 -15.56 6.56 6.32
C PHE A 134 -14.98 6.67 4.89
N ALA A 135 -15.43 7.63 4.10
CA ALA A 135 -14.82 7.99 2.82
C ALA A 135 -13.94 9.25 2.90
N THR A 136 -13.87 9.90 4.06
CA THR A 136 -13.14 11.17 4.26
C THR A 136 -12.38 11.20 5.59
N ASP A 137 -11.65 12.29 5.82
CA ASP A 137 -10.96 12.66 7.05
C ASP A 137 -11.90 12.81 8.26
N ALA A 138 -13.21 12.81 8.07
CA ALA A 138 -14.17 12.71 9.17
C ALA A 138 -13.94 11.42 9.97
N GLY A 139 -13.70 10.29 9.30
CA GLY A 139 -13.45 8.99 9.93
C GLY A 139 -12.00 8.74 10.34
N TYR A 140 -11.04 9.54 9.86
CA TYR A 140 -9.61 9.19 9.95
C TYR A 140 -8.70 10.35 10.35
N LEU A 141 -7.55 9.97 10.90
CA LEU A 141 -6.41 10.84 11.18
C LEU A 141 -5.18 10.31 10.42
N PRO A 142 -4.28 11.20 9.96
CA PRO A 142 -3.03 10.74 9.38
C PRO A 142 -2.17 10.05 10.45
N ALA A 143 -1.45 9.00 10.07
CA ALA A 143 -0.56 8.25 10.97
C ALA A 143 0.79 8.95 11.21
N ALA A 144 1.12 9.95 10.38
CA ALA A 144 2.26 10.83 10.55
C ALA A 144 1.83 12.29 10.28
N THR A 145 2.39 13.26 10.99
CA THR A 145 2.02 14.67 10.85
C THR A 145 3.25 15.54 10.69
N PRO A 146 3.33 16.39 9.65
CA PRO A 146 2.41 16.52 8.51
C PRO A 146 2.65 15.47 7.41
N LEU A 147 1.69 14.57 7.17
CA LEU A 147 1.79 13.50 6.16
C LEU A 147 2.13 14.01 4.74
N PRO A 148 1.48 15.05 4.20
CA PRO A 148 1.79 15.51 2.83
C PRO A 148 3.24 15.97 2.68
N SER A 149 3.78 16.70 3.65
CA SER A 149 5.16 17.20 3.60
C SER A 149 6.18 16.07 3.74
N LEU A 150 5.90 15.09 4.60
CA LEU A 150 6.77 13.92 4.77
C LEU A 150 6.81 13.05 3.50
N LEU A 151 5.67 12.87 2.82
CA LEU A 151 5.62 12.18 1.53
C LEU A 151 6.30 12.99 0.41
N ALA A 152 6.14 14.31 0.41
CA ALA A 152 6.82 15.19 -0.55
C ALA A 152 8.35 15.15 -0.39
N ALA A 153 8.85 15.01 0.84
CA ALA A 153 10.28 14.91 1.14
C ALA A 153 10.94 13.68 0.51
N LEU A 154 10.19 12.64 0.13
CA LEU A 154 10.71 11.48 -0.60
C LEU A 154 11.24 11.83 -2.00
N ARG A 155 10.89 13.01 -2.53
CA ARG A 155 11.15 13.42 -3.91
C ARG A 155 11.87 14.76 -3.93
N PRO A 156 13.16 14.83 -3.56
CA PRO A 156 13.89 16.07 -3.65
C PRO A 156 13.95 16.53 -5.12
N PRO A 157 14.11 17.84 -5.38
CA PRO A 157 14.42 18.35 -6.70
C PRO A 157 15.61 17.57 -7.29
N ARG A 158 15.55 17.24 -8.58
CA ARG A 158 16.64 16.53 -9.28
C ARG A 158 17.42 17.45 -10.22
N PRO A 159 18.24 18.39 -9.75
CA PRO A 159 19.26 18.97 -10.61
C PRO A 159 20.30 17.87 -10.92
N GLY A 160 20.34 17.39 -12.17
CA GLY A 160 21.44 16.54 -12.66
C GLY A 160 21.25 15.02 -12.65
N GLY A 161 20.02 14.49 -12.56
CA GLY A 161 19.77 13.05 -12.83
C GLY A 161 19.89 12.10 -11.63
N GLY A 162 19.56 12.57 -10.42
CA GLY A 162 19.50 11.73 -9.21
C GLY A 162 18.44 10.60 -9.26
N PRO A 163 18.42 9.71 -8.26
CA PRO A 163 17.61 8.49 -8.25
C PRO A 163 16.12 8.79 -8.36
N ARG A 164 15.42 7.93 -9.10
CA ARG A 164 13.97 8.00 -9.25
C ARG A 164 13.26 7.39 -8.06
N VAL A 165 12.30 8.11 -7.48
CA VAL A 165 11.40 7.60 -6.44
C VAL A 165 9.97 7.56 -6.99
N VAL A 166 9.35 6.39 -6.89
CA VAL A 166 7.92 6.17 -7.14
C VAL A 166 7.27 5.72 -5.85
N THR A 167 6.14 6.34 -5.51
CA THR A 167 5.37 6.08 -4.30
C THR A 167 4.02 5.50 -4.65
N GLY A 168 3.75 4.27 -4.22
CA GLY A 168 2.47 3.61 -4.40
C GLY A 168 1.72 3.41 -3.09
N VAL A 169 0.41 3.22 -3.18
CA VAL A 169 -0.39 2.62 -2.12
C VAL A 169 -0.77 1.22 -2.57
N LEU A 170 -0.38 0.19 -1.83
CA LEU A 170 -0.77 -1.19 -2.07
C LEU A 170 -1.43 -1.69 -0.80
N THR A 171 -2.73 -1.99 -0.85
CA THR A 171 -3.51 -2.25 0.37
C THR A 171 -4.65 -3.25 0.13
N ASN A 172 -4.94 -4.04 1.17
CA ASN A 172 -6.14 -4.88 1.20
C ASN A 172 -7.34 -4.00 1.55
N SER A 173 -7.84 -3.27 0.56
CA SER A 173 -8.89 -2.28 0.76
C SER A 173 -9.79 -2.14 -0.47
N ASP A 174 -10.84 -1.37 -0.30
CA ASP A 174 -11.80 -0.97 -1.31
C ASP A 174 -11.46 0.39 -1.94
N ASP A 175 -12.35 0.84 -2.82
CA ASP A 175 -12.21 1.98 -3.71
C ASP A 175 -12.19 3.36 -3.03
N ARG A 176 -12.40 3.44 -1.72
CA ARG A 176 -12.41 4.70 -0.98
C ARG A 176 -11.03 5.26 -0.65
N VAL A 177 -9.98 4.43 -0.65
CA VAL A 177 -8.63 4.82 -0.18
C VAL A 177 -8.08 6.08 -0.86
N PRO A 178 -8.15 6.26 -2.20
CA PRO A 178 -7.69 7.50 -2.83
C PRO A 178 -8.44 8.74 -2.33
N GLY A 179 -9.76 8.64 -2.13
CA GLY A 179 -10.60 9.73 -1.60
C GLY A 179 -10.28 10.08 -0.15
N ILE A 180 -10.04 9.06 0.69
CA ILE A 180 -9.60 9.25 2.08
C ILE A 180 -8.27 10.01 2.11
N LEU A 181 -7.28 9.58 1.32
CA LEU A 181 -5.98 10.25 1.24
C LEU A 181 -6.10 11.69 0.73
N ALA A 182 -6.94 11.93 -0.28
CA ALA A 182 -7.21 13.28 -0.80
C ALA A 182 -7.82 14.21 0.28
N SER A 183 -8.78 13.71 1.07
CA SER A 183 -9.35 14.47 2.19
C SER A 183 -8.32 14.78 3.29
N LEU A 184 -7.31 13.92 3.46
CA LEU A 184 -6.14 14.14 4.31
C LEU A 184 -5.05 15.02 3.65
N ARG A 185 -5.40 15.72 2.57
CA ARG A 185 -4.52 16.63 1.79
C ARG A 185 -3.34 15.94 1.09
N VAL A 186 -3.42 14.62 0.89
CA VAL A 186 -2.45 13.87 0.09
C VAL A 186 -2.89 13.92 -1.38
N ARG A 187 -2.04 14.44 -2.28
CA ARG A 187 -2.30 14.41 -3.73
C ARG A 187 -2.05 13.01 -4.27
N VAL A 188 -3.09 12.36 -4.78
CA VAL A 188 -3.05 10.99 -5.30
C VAL A 188 -3.32 11.02 -6.80
N SER A 189 -2.46 10.36 -7.57
CA SER A 189 -2.67 10.13 -8.99
C SER A 189 -3.91 9.27 -9.25
N PRO A 190 -4.66 9.48 -10.35
CA PRO A 190 -5.80 8.64 -10.70
C PRO A 190 -5.40 7.23 -11.18
N LEU A 191 -4.11 6.97 -11.40
CA LEU A 191 -3.62 5.67 -11.86
C LEU A 191 -3.89 4.55 -10.85
N ARG A 192 -4.66 3.55 -11.26
CA ARG A 192 -5.15 2.49 -10.38
C ARG A 192 -5.24 1.15 -11.12
N ALA A 193 -5.05 0.04 -10.41
CA ALA A 193 -5.28 -1.28 -11.02
C ALA A 193 -6.71 -1.35 -11.58
N GLY A 194 -6.90 -1.91 -12.78
CA GLY A 194 -8.21 -1.99 -13.44
C GLY A 194 -8.73 -0.68 -14.05
N PHE A 195 -8.11 0.46 -13.76
CA PHE A 195 -8.44 1.78 -14.33
C PHE A 195 -7.16 2.54 -14.69
N THR A 196 -6.76 2.46 -15.95
CA THR A 196 -5.63 3.24 -16.49
C THR A 196 -6.19 4.47 -17.22
N PRO A 197 -6.16 5.66 -16.59
CA PRO A 197 -6.60 6.89 -17.25
C PRO A 197 -5.62 7.27 -18.38
N PRO A 198 -6.05 8.15 -19.30
CA PRO A 198 -5.17 8.71 -20.33
C PRO A 198 -3.89 9.34 -19.75
N PRO A 199 -2.74 9.26 -20.46
CA PRO A 199 -1.46 9.78 -19.94
C PRO A 199 -1.47 11.27 -19.59
N ASP A 200 -2.22 12.08 -20.34
CA ASP A 200 -2.43 13.51 -20.09
C ASP A 200 -3.18 13.76 -18.79
N GLU A 201 -4.17 12.93 -18.44
CA GLU A 201 -4.85 13.00 -17.16
C GLU A 201 -3.87 12.66 -16.02
N ILE A 202 -3.04 11.63 -16.17
CA ILE A 202 -2.01 11.26 -15.18
C ILE A 202 -0.99 12.40 -15.01
N ALA A 203 -0.56 13.00 -16.12
CA ALA A 203 0.39 14.11 -16.11
C ALA A 203 -0.19 15.37 -15.46
N ALA A 204 -1.47 15.69 -15.71
CA ALA A 204 -2.16 16.85 -15.14
C ALA A 204 -2.27 16.81 -13.61
N HIS A 205 -2.20 15.62 -13.00
CA HIS A 205 -2.25 15.44 -11.54
C HIS A 205 -0.86 15.59 -10.86
N ARG A 206 0.21 15.87 -11.62
CA ARG A 206 1.55 16.08 -11.07
C ARG A 206 1.77 17.52 -10.60
N PRO A 207 2.57 17.74 -9.53
CA PRO A 207 3.25 16.73 -8.73
C PRO A 207 2.31 16.07 -7.72
N CYS A 208 2.25 14.74 -7.68
CA CYS A 208 1.50 13.98 -6.68
C CYS A 208 2.43 13.47 -5.55
N HIS A 209 1.85 13.12 -4.40
CA HIS A 209 2.55 12.43 -3.31
C HIS A 209 2.50 10.91 -3.49
N VAL A 210 1.44 10.40 -4.13
CA VAL A 210 1.22 8.98 -4.46
C VAL A 210 0.98 8.87 -5.96
N ASP A 211 1.80 8.08 -6.65
CA ASP A 211 1.76 7.92 -8.11
C ASP A 211 0.74 6.89 -8.60
N PHE A 212 0.34 5.95 -7.74
CA PHE A 212 -0.67 4.95 -8.07
C PHE A 212 -1.28 4.27 -6.84
N CYS A 213 -2.41 3.61 -7.04
CA CYS A 213 -3.07 2.75 -6.05
C CYS A 213 -3.31 1.31 -6.58
N ALA A 214 -2.78 0.31 -5.87
CA ALA A 214 -3.04 -1.11 -6.05
C ALA A 214 -3.96 -1.61 -4.90
N LEU A 215 -5.27 -1.52 -5.08
CA LEU A 215 -6.23 -1.95 -4.07
C LEU A 215 -6.62 -3.41 -4.34
N SER A 216 -6.72 -4.23 -3.29
CA SER A 216 -7.01 -5.66 -3.45
C SER A 216 -8.29 -5.94 -4.21
N TYR A 217 -9.29 -5.06 -4.04
CA TYR A 217 -10.51 -5.14 -4.82
C TYR A 217 -10.19 -5.01 -6.31
N ASP A 218 -9.55 -3.96 -6.81
CA ASP A 218 -9.38 -3.84 -8.27
C ASP A 218 -8.42 -4.86 -8.85
N VAL A 219 -7.35 -5.18 -8.11
CA VAL A 219 -6.38 -6.20 -8.51
C VAL A 219 -7.07 -7.56 -8.63
N GLY A 220 -7.95 -7.88 -7.67
CA GLY A 220 -8.59 -9.19 -7.57
C GLY A 220 -7.84 -10.21 -6.72
N ALA A 221 -6.81 -9.77 -6.01
CA ALA A 221 -6.03 -10.59 -5.09
C ALA A 221 -5.78 -9.78 -3.82
N THR A 222 -5.51 -10.45 -2.70
CA THR A 222 -5.22 -9.83 -1.41
C THR A 222 -3.82 -10.22 -0.95
N LYS A 223 -3.11 -9.33 -0.25
CA LYS A 223 -1.95 -9.71 0.56
C LYS A 223 -2.34 -10.87 1.48
N PRO A 224 -1.49 -11.92 1.64
CA PRO A 224 -0.08 -12.00 1.21
C PRO A 224 0.17 -12.56 -0.20
N ASP A 225 -0.81 -12.62 -1.10
CA ASP A 225 -0.61 -13.10 -2.47
C ASP A 225 0.42 -12.19 -3.21
N PRO A 226 1.50 -12.74 -3.81
CA PRO A 226 2.50 -11.92 -4.51
C PRO A 226 1.95 -11.22 -5.78
N GLY A 227 0.76 -11.62 -6.26
CA GLY A 227 0.06 -11.01 -7.39
C GLY A 227 -0.30 -9.54 -7.17
N VAL A 228 -0.60 -9.11 -5.94
CA VAL A 228 -0.82 -7.67 -5.67
C VAL A 228 0.46 -6.84 -5.81
N PHE A 229 1.61 -7.42 -5.46
CA PHE A 229 2.91 -6.75 -5.62
C PHE A 229 3.30 -6.66 -7.10
N ARG A 230 3.10 -7.72 -7.89
CA ARG A 230 3.27 -7.68 -9.35
C ARG A 230 2.33 -6.69 -10.05
N ALA A 231 1.13 -6.49 -9.51
CA ALA A 231 0.23 -5.44 -10.01
C ALA A 231 0.82 -4.04 -9.76
N ALA A 232 1.32 -3.79 -8.55
CA ALA A 232 1.97 -2.54 -8.17
C ALA A 232 3.24 -2.25 -9.00
N GLU A 233 4.02 -3.28 -9.34
CA GLU A 233 5.17 -3.17 -10.24
C GLU A 233 4.79 -2.58 -11.61
N GLY A 234 3.77 -3.10 -12.27
CA GLY A 234 3.36 -2.51 -13.55
C GLY A 234 2.66 -1.15 -13.41
N LEU A 235 1.98 -0.86 -12.30
CA LEU A 235 1.47 0.50 -12.04
C LEU A 235 2.64 1.49 -11.87
N ALA A 236 3.72 1.07 -11.22
CA ALA A 236 4.93 1.86 -11.09
C ALA A 236 5.56 2.14 -12.46
N ALA A 237 5.68 1.12 -13.32
CA ALA A 237 6.16 1.30 -14.68
C ALA A 237 5.27 2.26 -15.48
N ALA A 238 3.94 2.13 -15.41
CA ALA A 238 2.99 3.05 -16.06
C ALA A 238 3.16 4.49 -15.54
N ALA A 239 3.37 4.66 -14.23
CA ALA A 239 3.65 5.97 -13.65
C ALA A 239 4.98 6.56 -14.15
N VAL A 240 6.01 5.75 -14.40
CA VAL A 240 7.28 6.24 -14.97
C VAL A 240 7.06 6.70 -16.41
N THR A 241 6.49 5.84 -17.26
CA THR A 241 6.25 6.11 -18.68
C THR A 241 5.36 7.35 -18.89
N ALA A 242 4.26 7.46 -18.15
CA ALA A 242 3.38 8.65 -18.20
C ALA A 242 4.12 9.94 -17.83
N GLY A 243 5.09 9.85 -16.91
CA GLY A 243 5.90 10.98 -16.48
C GLY A 243 6.94 11.44 -17.49
N GLU A 244 7.28 10.60 -18.46
CA GLU A 244 8.25 10.88 -19.53
C GLU A 244 7.57 11.38 -20.81
N GLY A 245 6.23 11.52 -20.80
CA GLY A 245 5.45 12.00 -21.93
C GLY A 245 5.24 10.95 -23.03
N GLU A 246 5.57 9.70 -22.76
CA GLU A 246 5.44 8.59 -23.71
C GLU A 246 4.02 8.02 -23.66
N GLN A 247 3.34 8.01 -24.81
CA GLN A 247 1.94 7.56 -24.93
C GLN A 247 1.86 6.07 -25.31
N ASP A 248 2.80 5.59 -26.11
CA ASP A 248 2.82 4.23 -26.67
C ASP A 248 3.51 3.26 -25.69
N GLY A 249 2.88 2.95 -24.56
CA GLY A 249 3.47 1.98 -23.62
C GLY A 249 2.83 1.80 -22.25
N LEU A 250 1.77 2.54 -21.90
CA LEU A 250 1.23 2.51 -20.54
C LEU A 250 0.69 1.15 -20.09
N GLY A 251 0.44 0.23 -21.02
CA GLY A 251 -0.20 -1.05 -20.77
C GLY A 251 -1.53 -0.94 -20.02
N ARG A 252 -2.19 -2.07 -19.84
CA ARG A 252 -3.44 -2.14 -19.07
C ARG A 252 -3.43 -3.35 -18.16
N TRP A 253 -3.85 -3.15 -16.91
CA TRP A 253 -4.13 -4.26 -16.01
C TRP A 253 -5.49 -4.87 -16.33
N THR A 254 -5.51 -6.13 -16.78
CA THR A 254 -6.71 -6.91 -17.07
C THR A 254 -6.61 -8.26 -16.40
N GLY A 255 -7.54 -8.56 -15.48
CA GLY A 255 -7.72 -9.91 -14.92
C GLY A 255 -6.46 -10.58 -14.35
N GLY A 256 -5.57 -9.84 -13.68
CA GLY A 256 -4.36 -10.41 -13.08
C GLY A 256 -3.09 -10.31 -13.95
N LYS A 257 -3.19 -9.74 -15.15
CA LYS A 257 -2.07 -9.56 -16.07
C LYS A 257 -2.01 -8.14 -16.63
N TRP A 258 -0.82 -7.74 -17.08
CA TRP A 258 -0.59 -6.49 -17.79
C TRP A 258 -0.52 -6.83 -19.26
N GLU A 259 -1.25 -6.09 -20.08
CA GLU A 259 -1.25 -6.20 -21.54
C GLU A 259 -0.60 -4.93 -22.12
N GLY A 260 0.28 -5.08 -23.12
CA GLY A 260 0.85 -3.95 -23.86
C GLY A 260 1.98 -3.17 -23.17
N MET A 261 2.65 -3.74 -22.16
CA MET A 261 3.80 -3.10 -21.49
C MET A 261 5.01 -4.05 -21.39
N ALA A 262 6.20 -3.55 -21.71
CA ALA A 262 7.47 -4.23 -21.47
C ALA A 262 7.91 -4.03 -20.00
N ARG A 263 7.31 -4.81 -19.09
CA ARG A 263 7.49 -4.70 -17.63
C ARG A 263 8.95 -4.74 -17.16
N ASP A 264 9.74 -5.62 -17.76
CA ASP A 264 11.05 -6.01 -17.24
C ASP A 264 12.12 -4.91 -17.40
N TRP A 265 11.92 -3.96 -18.31
CA TRP A 265 12.91 -2.92 -18.61
C TRP A 265 12.83 -1.70 -17.68
N VAL A 266 11.65 -1.37 -17.15
CA VAL A 266 11.43 -0.06 -16.50
C VAL A 266 11.82 -0.07 -15.02
N ILE A 267 11.51 -1.16 -14.31
CA ILE A 267 11.69 -1.25 -12.85
C ILE A 267 12.50 -2.47 -12.38
N GLY A 268 13.04 -3.29 -13.29
CA GLY A 268 13.72 -4.54 -12.96
C GLY A 268 14.87 -4.38 -11.95
N ASP A 269 15.64 -3.29 -12.08
CA ASP A 269 16.80 -2.99 -11.24
C ASP A 269 16.49 -2.06 -10.05
N TRP A 270 15.21 -1.77 -9.79
CA TRP A 270 14.83 -0.85 -8.71
C TRP A 270 14.80 -1.55 -7.35
N VAL A 271 15.21 -0.80 -6.32
CA VAL A 271 14.96 -1.17 -4.94
C VAL A 271 13.46 -1.09 -4.68
N ARG A 272 12.89 -2.17 -4.15
CA ARG A 272 11.47 -2.29 -3.86
C ARG A 272 11.26 -2.45 -2.37
N VAL A 273 10.43 -1.58 -1.80
CA VAL A 273 10.17 -1.51 -0.35
C VAL A 273 8.67 -1.47 -0.11
N TYR A 274 8.20 -2.34 0.77
CA TYR A 274 6.84 -2.32 1.26
C TYR A 274 6.83 -1.93 2.74
N VAL A 275 5.96 -0.99 3.11
CA VAL A 275 5.77 -0.51 4.49
C VAL A 275 4.35 -0.84 4.92
N GLY A 276 4.20 -1.57 6.02
CA GLY A 276 2.90 -1.97 6.56
C GLY A 276 2.94 -2.19 8.07
N ASP A 277 1.80 -2.54 8.67
CA ASP A 277 1.63 -2.77 10.11
C ASP A 277 1.27 -4.22 10.47
N GLU A 278 1.06 -5.10 9.48
CA GLU A 278 0.65 -6.49 9.71
C GLU A 278 1.65 -7.52 9.19
N LYS A 279 2.36 -8.21 10.11
CA LYS A 279 3.35 -9.26 9.76
C LYS A 279 2.82 -10.34 8.81
N GLY A 280 1.62 -10.85 9.05
CA GLY A 280 1.05 -11.98 8.31
C GLY A 280 0.68 -11.66 6.85
N LYS A 281 0.44 -10.37 6.54
CA LYS A 281 0.03 -9.91 5.22
C LYS A 281 1.13 -9.10 4.54
N ASP A 282 1.63 -8.09 5.23
CA ASP A 282 2.53 -7.08 4.67
C ASP A 282 3.93 -7.63 4.51
N VAL A 283 4.51 -8.10 5.60
CA VAL A 283 5.86 -8.65 5.61
C VAL A 283 5.91 -9.93 4.77
N LYS A 284 5.01 -10.87 5.04
CA LYS A 284 4.96 -12.14 4.30
C LYS A 284 4.76 -11.92 2.80
N GLY A 285 3.84 -11.03 2.42
CA GLY A 285 3.54 -10.75 1.02
C GLY A 285 4.71 -10.08 0.29
N ALA A 286 5.33 -9.08 0.93
CA ALA A 286 6.46 -8.37 0.36
C ALA A 286 7.64 -9.32 0.11
N LEU A 287 8.02 -10.12 1.12
CA LEU A 287 9.12 -11.07 1.01
C LEU A 287 8.85 -12.14 -0.06
N ALA A 288 7.62 -12.67 -0.12
CA ALA A 288 7.23 -13.63 -1.15
C ALA A 288 7.27 -13.06 -2.57
N ALA A 289 7.15 -11.72 -2.71
CA ALA A 289 7.29 -11.01 -3.97
C ALA A 289 8.73 -10.54 -4.26
N GLY A 290 9.70 -10.82 -3.39
CA GLY A 290 11.08 -10.35 -3.52
C GLY A 290 11.28 -8.87 -3.18
N TRP A 291 10.32 -8.27 -2.48
CA TRP A 291 10.39 -6.89 -1.97
C TRP A 291 10.98 -6.88 -0.57
N ASN A 292 11.66 -5.78 -0.23
CA ASN A 292 12.06 -5.52 1.14
C ASN A 292 10.84 -5.11 1.98
N ALA A 293 10.80 -5.51 3.25
CA ALA A 293 9.68 -5.23 4.14
C ALA A 293 10.10 -4.35 5.33
N VAL A 294 9.27 -3.33 5.61
CA VAL A 294 9.32 -2.52 6.82
C VAL A 294 8.01 -2.70 7.58
N LEU A 295 8.10 -3.18 8.82
CA LEU A 295 6.96 -3.33 9.73
C LEU A 295 6.93 -2.15 10.71
N ILE A 296 5.83 -1.42 10.72
CA ILE A 296 5.49 -0.47 11.77
C ILE A 296 4.96 -1.27 12.96
N ASP A 297 5.78 -1.42 13.99
CA ASP A 297 5.47 -2.16 15.22
C ASP A 297 5.90 -1.31 16.42
N PRO A 298 5.03 -0.39 16.88
CA PRO A 298 5.35 0.53 17.98
C PRO A 298 5.77 -0.22 19.24
N GLU A 299 5.05 -1.31 19.57
CA GLU A 299 5.22 -2.06 20.81
C GLU A 299 6.29 -3.16 20.72
N GLY A 300 6.71 -3.56 19.52
CA GLY A 300 7.74 -4.59 19.33
C GLY A 300 7.26 -6.00 19.63
N THR A 301 5.95 -6.22 19.61
CA THR A 301 5.31 -7.47 20.02
C THR A 301 5.29 -8.51 18.90
N SER A 302 5.67 -8.14 17.68
CA SER A 302 5.64 -9.01 16.50
C SER A 302 6.72 -10.11 16.46
N GLY A 303 7.64 -10.10 17.43
CA GLY A 303 8.73 -11.08 17.56
C GLY A 303 9.72 -11.06 16.40
N ILE A 304 9.86 -9.93 15.69
CA ILE A 304 10.84 -9.73 14.63
C ILE A 304 12.14 -9.17 15.25
N VAL A 305 13.21 -9.97 15.22
CA VAL A 305 14.41 -9.81 16.07
C VAL A 305 15.64 -9.21 15.36
N LYS A 306 15.52 -8.69 14.13
CA LYS A 306 16.53 -7.77 13.56
C LYS A 306 15.93 -6.40 13.27
N GLY A 307 15.31 -5.79 14.28
CA GLY A 307 15.13 -4.35 14.29
C GLY A 307 16.51 -3.71 14.39
N LEU A 308 16.93 -2.95 13.37
CA LEU A 308 18.05 -2.02 13.51
C LEU A 308 17.64 -0.98 14.56
N GLY A 309 17.92 -1.30 15.82
CA GLY A 309 17.46 -0.56 16.98
C GLY A 309 18.06 0.83 17.05
N ASP A 310 17.19 1.79 17.37
CA ASP A 310 17.50 3.02 18.14
C ASP A 310 18.86 3.69 17.86
N GLY A 311 19.09 4.07 16.59
CA GLY A 311 20.08 5.12 16.27
C GLY A 311 21.09 4.82 15.15
N HIS A 312 21.08 3.63 14.57
CA HIS A 312 22.14 3.23 13.62
C HIS A 312 21.81 3.35 12.13
N LEU A 313 20.53 3.43 11.76
CA LEU A 313 20.12 3.67 10.38
C LEU A 313 20.02 5.16 10.11
N ARG A 314 20.96 5.69 9.33
CA ARG A 314 20.91 7.08 8.86
C ARG A 314 20.22 7.18 7.50
N ARG A 315 20.25 6.12 6.69
CA ARG A 315 19.68 6.08 5.32
C ARG A 315 19.19 4.69 4.94
N LEU A 316 18.08 4.59 4.22
CA LEU A 316 17.62 3.29 3.70
C LEU A 316 18.56 2.63 2.69
N SER A 317 19.47 3.40 2.07
CA SER A 317 20.57 2.84 1.27
C SER A 317 21.49 1.90 2.06
N GLU A 318 21.56 2.05 3.40
CA GLU A 318 22.34 1.19 4.29
C GLU A 318 21.68 -0.19 4.49
N CYS A 319 20.35 -0.29 4.29
CA CYS A 319 19.59 -1.54 4.39
C CYS A 319 19.38 -2.25 3.05
N PHE A 320 19.35 -1.48 1.96
CA PHE A 320 18.94 -1.99 0.64
C PHE A 320 20.09 -2.04 -0.37
N ALA A 321 21.34 -1.97 0.10
CA ALA A 321 22.52 -2.38 -0.67
C ALA A 321 22.45 -3.87 -1.11
N TRP A 322 21.47 -4.61 -0.59
CA TRP A 322 21.19 -5.99 -0.93
C TRP A 322 19.71 -6.14 -1.32
N PRO A 323 19.38 -6.66 -2.52
CA PRO A 323 18.04 -7.17 -2.79
C PRO A 323 17.69 -8.23 -1.74
N ALA A 324 16.42 -8.32 -1.35
CA ALA A 324 15.87 -9.37 -0.48
C ALA A 324 16.16 -10.82 -0.95
N VAL A 325 16.83 -10.98 -2.10
CA VAL A 325 17.16 -12.24 -2.78
C VAL A 325 18.64 -12.64 -2.64
N LEU A 326 19.54 -11.82 -2.05
CA LEU A 326 20.97 -12.15 -2.01
C LEU A 326 21.59 -12.29 -0.60
N ALA A 327 20.91 -12.92 0.35
CA ALA A 327 21.64 -13.76 1.30
C ALA A 327 21.85 -15.15 0.65
N ALA A 328 22.71 -15.19 -0.39
CA ALA A 328 23.23 -16.43 -0.95
C ALA A 328 24.07 -17.14 0.13
N GLY A 329 23.40 -17.88 1.02
CA GLY A 329 24.02 -18.47 2.21
C GLY A 329 23.10 -18.92 3.35
N GLY A 330 21.77 -18.85 3.22
CA GLY A 330 20.84 -19.53 4.14
C GLY A 330 20.39 -18.74 5.38
N GLU A 331 20.50 -17.41 5.41
CA GLU A 331 19.86 -16.59 6.46
C GLU A 331 18.52 -16.02 6.00
N GLU A 332 17.56 -15.92 6.93
CA GLU A 332 16.24 -15.33 6.71
C GLU A 332 16.33 -13.88 6.20
N PRO A 333 15.41 -13.44 5.32
CA PRO A 333 15.38 -12.07 4.82
C PRO A 333 15.23 -11.06 5.96
N VAL A 334 16.00 -9.98 5.91
CA VAL A 334 15.98 -8.92 6.92
C VAL A 334 14.69 -8.11 6.80
N VAL A 335 13.88 -8.11 7.85
CA VAL A 335 12.69 -7.26 7.99
C VAL A 335 13.04 -6.10 8.91
N LEU A 336 12.84 -4.87 8.43
CA LEU A 336 13.08 -3.68 9.23
C LEU A 336 11.88 -3.40 10.12
N ARG A 337 12.14 -3.06 11.38
CA ARG A 337 11.11 -2.60 12.31
C ARG A 337 11.21 -1.09 12.49
N ALA A 338 10.08 -0.39 12.40
CA ALA A 338 9.95 1.02 12.74
C ALA A 338 8.94 1.22 13.88
N LYS A 339 9.17 2.23 14.72
CA LYS A 339 8.21 2.62 15.77
C LYS A 339 7.04 3.43 15.20
N SER A 340 7.26 4.17 14.10
CA SER A 340 6.24 5.01 13.48
C SER A 340 6.47 5.20 11.99
N LEU A 341 5.41 5.57 11.25
CA LEU A 341 5.53 5.99 9.85
C LEU A 341 6.47 7.20 9.69
N SER A 342 6.48 8.13 10.66
CA SER A 342 7.36 9.30 10.64
C SER A 342 8.84 8.90 10.60
N ASP A 343 9.22 7.84 11.31
CA ASP A 343 10.60 7.33 11.30
C ASP A 343 10.94 6.74 9.94
N VAL A 344 10.05 5.92 9.37
CA VAL A 344 10.22 5.35 8.03
C VAL A 344 10.38 6.44 6.97
N LEU A 345 9.52 7.46 6.99
CA LEU A 345 9.59 8.55 6.02
C LEU A 345 10.87 9.38 6.16
N LYS A 346 11.39 9.57 7.38
CA LYS A 346 12.70 10.20 7.61
C LYS A 346 13.85 9.34 7.09
N TRP A 347 13.78 8.02 7.20
CA TRP A 347 14.80 7.12 6.65
C TRP A 347 14.81 7.07 5.12
N LEU A 348 13.63 7.27 4.50
CA LEU A 348 13.44 7.32 3.04
C LEU A 348 13.80 8.67 2.44
N ALA A 349 13.68 9.76 3.21
CA ALA A 349 14.01 11.08 2.72
C ALA A 349 15.53 11.20 2.44
N PRO A 350 15.92 11.70 1.26
CA PRO A 350 17.31 11.98 0.96
C PRO A 350 17.85 13.10 1.87
N SER A 351 19.08 12.91 2.36
CA SER A 351 19.77 13.83 3.27
C SER A 351 20.15 15.15 2.61
#